data_AF-A0A538IK83-F1
#
_entry.id   AF-A0A538IK83-F1
#
_cell.length_a   1.000
_cell.length_b   1.000
_cell.length_c   1.000
_cell.angle_alpha   90.00
_cell.angle_beta   90.00
_cell.angle_gamma   90.00
#
_symmetry.space_group_name_H-M   'P 1'
#
loop_
_entity.id
_entity.type
_entity.pdbx_description
1 polymer ?
#
loop_
_entity_poly.entity_id
_entity_poly.type
_entity_poly.pdbx_seq_one_letter_code
_entity_poly.pdbx_strand_id
1 'polypeptide(L)'
;MPRLLALVAIALIPWTLWLTFTLPSRHVSDDYDVAWVGFDVALAVVIGATAWTIVRGSRWLVPLAAVAGTMLVCDAWFDITTSSGATERTLAILEAIFAELPLAAICGWIVYDVERFSATVDRIRRPTPAARRAALRAMAEDERI
;
A
#
# COMPACT_ATOMS: atom_id res chain seq x y z
N MET A 1 12.30 6.20 23.80
CA MET A 1 11.91 5.93 22.40
C MET A 1 12.96 6.37 21.37
N PRO A 2 13.31 7.66 21.20
CA PRO A 2 14.14 8.10 20.06
C PRO A 2 15.58 7.58 20.11
N ARG A 3 16.16 7.49 21.31
CA ARG A 3 17.51 6.93 21.51
C ARG A 3 17.60 5.45 21.11
N LEU A 4 16.54 4.67 21.38
CA LEU A 4 16.49 3.26 20.99
C LEU A 4 16.47 3.13 19.47
N LEU A 5 15.61 3.89 18.79
CA LEU A 5 15.53 3.89 17.32
C LEU A 5 16.87 4.32 16.69
N ALA A 6 17.51 5.36 17.24
CA ALA A 6 18.83 5.80 16.78
C ALA A 6 19.90 4.73 16.99
N LEU A 7 19.90 4.04 18.15
CA LEU A 7 20.82 2.94 18.41
C LEU A 7 20.61 1.78 17.45
N VAL A 8 19.36 1.40 17.17
CA VAL A 8 19.06 0.35 16.19
C VAL A 8 19.53 0.75 14.80
N ALA A 9 19.25 2.00 14.36
CA ALA A 9 19.71 2.50 13.07
C ALA A 9 21.25 2.49 12.95
N ILE A 10 21.95 2.92 14.00
CA ILE A 10 23.43 2.88 14.03
C ILE A 10 23.93 1.43 14.01
N ALA A 11 23.29 0.52 14.75
CA ALA A 11 23.67 -0.89 14.78
C ALA A 11 23.43 -1.62 13.45
N LEU A 12 22.46 -1.18 12.64
CA LEU A 12 22.22 -1.72 11.31
C LEU A 12 23.34 -1.38 10.32
N ILE A 13 24.09 -0.29 10.51
CA ILE A 13 25.21 0.08 9.63
C ILE A 13 26.32 -0.99 9.59
N PRO A 14 26.96 -1.37 10.72
CA PRO A 14 28.00 -2.39 10.70
C PRO A 14 27.45 -3.76 10.29
N TRP A 15 26.21 -4.09 10.65
CA TRP A 15 25.56 -5.34 10.22
C TRP A 15 25.43 -5.40 8.70
N THR A 16 24.88 -4.37 8.06
CA THR A 16 24.75 -4.29 6.60
C THR A 16 26.11 -4.33 5.90
N LEU A 17 27.11 -3.63 6.42
CA LEU A 17 28.48 -3.70 5.89
C LEU A 17 29.06 -5.12 5.96
N TRP A 18 28.86 -5.80 7.08
CA TRP A 18 29.30 -7.18 7.24
C TRP A 18 28.60 -8.12 6.25
N LEU A 19 27.29 -7.97 6.05
CA LEU A 19 26.53 -8.73 5.06
C LEU A 19 27.07 -8.54 3.64
N THR A 20 27.45 -7.32 3.24
CA THR A 20 28.02 -7.02 1.91
C THR A 20 29.26 -7.87 1.59
N PHE A 21 30.09 -8.20 2.60
CA PHE A 21 31.33 -8.96 2.39
C PHE A 21 31.17 -10.46 2.63
N THR A 22 30.11 -10.90 3.31
CA THR A 22 29.94 -12.30 3.71
C THR A 22 28.86 -13.04 2.94
N LEU A 23 27.90 -12.34 2.34
CA LEU A 23 26.86 -12.99 1.54
C LEU A 23 27.44 -13.55 0.23
N PRO A 24 27.08 -14.80 -0.13
CA PRO A 24 27.44 -15.34 -1.43
C PRO A 24 26.71 -14.57 -2.54
N SER A 25 27.38 -14.38 -3.68
CA SER A 25 26.80 -13.72 -4.85
C SER A 25 25.65 -14.50 -5.49
N ARG A 26 25.54 -15.79 -5.20
CA ARG A 26 24.45 -16.67 -5.65
C ARG A 26 23.96 -17.52 -4.48
N HIS A 27 22.67 -17.41 -4.20
CA HIS A 27 21.96 -18.27 -3.26
C HIS A 27 20.73 -18.85 -3.98
N VAL A 28 20.51 -20.15 -3.85
CA VAL A 28 19.29 -20.82 -4.36
C VAL A 28 18.49 -21.22 -3.13
N SER A 29 17.22 -20.82 -3.11
CA SER A 29 16.31 -21.07 -2.00
C SER A 29 15.24 -22.07 -2.44
N ASP A 30 15.04 -23.13 -1.66
CA ASP A 30 14.07 -24.18 -1.98
C ASP A 30 12.61 -23.68 -1.86
N ASP A 31 12.30 -22.85 -0.86
CA ASP A 31 10.96 -22.32 -0.57
C ASP A 31 10.73 -20.90 -1.14
N TYR A 32 11.31 -20.60 -2.31
CA TYR A 32 11.22 -19.27 -2.93
C TYR A 32 9.78 -18.86 -3.28
N ASP A 33 8.99 -19.83 -3.77
CA ASP A 33 7.59 -19.68 -4.10
C ASP A 33 6.73 -19.33 -2.87
N VAL A 34 6.97 -19.99 -1.74
CA VAL A 34 6.29 -19.71 -0.47
C VAL A 34 6.60 -18.30 0.02
N ALA A 35 7.86 -17.87 -0.06
CA ALA A 35 8.26 -16.53 0.33
C ALA A 35 7.56 -15.45 -0.53
N TRP A 36 7.54 -15.65 -1.85
CA TRP A 36 6.90 -14.72 -2.78
C TRP A 36 5.39 -14.67 -2.57
N VAL A 37 4.70 -15.81 -2.70
CA VAL A 37 3.23 -15.87 -2.55
C VAL A 37 2.80 -15.44 -1.15
N GLY A 38 3.59 -15.76 -0.13
CA GLY A 38 3.32 -15.33 1.25
C GLY A 38 3.35 -13.81 1.41
N PHE A 39 4.29 -13.13 0.76
CA PHE A 39 4.36 -11.67 0.75
C PHE A 39 3.14 -11.07 0.04
N ASP A 40 2.78 -11.57 -1.15
CA ASP A 40 1.63 -11.10 -1.93
C ASP A 40 0.32 -11.26 -1.16
N VAL A 41 0.14 -12.41 -0.50
CA VAL A 41 -1.04 -12.65 0.34
C VAL A 41 -1.09 -11.65 1.49
N ALA A 42 0.03 -11.39 2.17
CA ALA A 42 0.09 -10.39 3.23
C ALA A 42 -0.21 -8.97 2.71
N LEU A 43 0.34 -8.62 1.55
CA LEU A 43 0.10 -7.33 0.89
C LEU A 43 -1.38 -7.18 0.52
N ALA A 44 -1.99 -8.20 -0.10
CA ALA A 44 -3.40 -8.22 -0.47
C ALA A 44 -4.31 -8.06 0.77
N VAL A 45 -3.98 -8.73 1.87
CA VAL A 45 -4.72 -8.59 3.14
C VAL A 45 -4.64 -7.16 3.67
N VAL A 46 -3.45 -6.55 3.69
CA VAL A 46 -3.27 -5.18 4.22
C VAL A 46 -3.95 -4.15 3.31
N ILE A 47 -3.84 -4.28 1.99
CA ILE A 47 -4.54 -3.42 1.02
C ILE A 47 -6.06 -3.56 1.19
N GLY A 48 -6.56 -4.79 1.26
CA GLY A 48 -7.97 -5.08 1.47
C GLY A 48 -8.50 -4.51 2.79
N ALA A 49 -7.73 -4.66 3.87
CA ALA A 49 -8.04 -4.07 5.17
C ALA A 49 -8.04 -2.53 5.10
N THR A 50 -7.06 -1.93 4.42
CA THR A 50 -6.99 -0.48 4.19
C THR A 50 -8.24 0.01 3.46
N ALA A 51 -8.60 -0.62 2.33
CA ALA A 51 -9.81 -0.30 1.58
C ALA A 51 -11.08 -0.43 2.43
N TRP A 52 -11.18 -1.49 3.24
CA TRP A 52 -12.29 -1.68 4.16
C TRP A 52 -12.40 -0.58 5.20
N THR A 53 -11.28 -0.10 5.76
CA THR A 53 -11.28 1.03 6.71
C THR A 53 -11.73 2.35 6.09
N ILE A 54 -11.46 2.59 4.80
CA ILE A 54 -11.98 3.75 4.05
C ILE A 54 -13.51 3.68 3.94
N VAL A 55 -14.07 2.49 3.73
CA VAL A 55 -15.53 2.29 3.72
C VAL A 55 -16.14 2.51 5.09
N ARG A 56 -15.47 2.04 6.15
CA ARG A 56 -15.98 2.11 7.53
C ARG A 56 -15.70 3.42 8.27
N GLY A 57 -14.84 4.30 7.74
CA GLY A 57 -14.40 5.51 8.45
C GLY A 57 -13.63 5.18 9.73
N SER A 58 -12.76 4.16 9.68
CA SER A 58 -12.08 3.63 10.86
C SER A 58 -10.77 4.38 11.17
N ARG A 59 -10.45 4.53 12.47
CA ARG A 59 -9.17 5.06 12.96
C ARG A 59 -7.94 4.25 12.53
N TRP A 60 -8.15 3.01 12.08
CA TRP A 60 -7.10 2.12 11.60
C TRP A 60 -6.61 2.44 10.18
N LEU A 61 -7.25 3.40 9.48
CA LEU A 61 -6.86 3.79 8.12
C LEU A 61 -5.40 4.21 8.03
N VAL A 62 -4.95 5.13 8.91
CA VAL A 62 -3.57 5.64 8.89
C VAL A 62 -2.52 4.54 9.10
N PRO A 63 -2.58 3.72 10.17
CA PRO A 63 -1.58 2.67 10.37
C PRO A 63 -1.60 1.60 9.27
N LEU A 64 -2.76 1.19 8.77
CA LEU A 64 -2.83 0.21 7.68
C LEU A 64 -2.31 0.77 6.36
N ALA A 65 -2.60 2.03 6.04
CA ALA A 65 -2.03 2.71 4.89
C ALA A 65 -0.50 2.85 5.00
N ALA A 66 0.04 3.13 6.19
CA ALA A 66 1.49 3.19 6.41
C ALA A 66 2.17 1.83 6.15
N VAL A 67 1.57 0.74 6.62
CA VAL A 67 2.05 -0.62 6.35
C VAL A 67 1.94 -0.94 4.86
N ALA A 68 0.78 -0.71 4.24
CA ALA A 68 0.55 -0.95 2.82
C ALA A 68 1.58 -0.22 1.94
N GLY A 69 1.77 1.07 2.19
CA GLY A 69 2.70 1.89 1.41
C GLY A 69 4.16 1.44 1.58
N THR A 70 4.55 1.03 2.79
CA THR A 70 5.89 0.48 3.03
C THR A 70 6.08 -0.85 2.32
N MET A 71 5.08 -1.75 2.40
CA MET A 71 5.13 -3.05 1.71
C MET A 71 5.24 -2.89 0.20
N LEU A 72 4.47 -1.99 -0.42
CA LEU A 72 4.56 -1.72 -1.87
C LEU A 72 5.93 -1.19 -2.31
N VAL A 73 6.62 -0.42 -1.47
CA VAL A 73 7.99 0.04 -1.77
C VAL A 73 8.98 -1.12 -1.66
N CYS A 74 8.78 -2.01 -0.69
CA CYS A 74 9.57 -3.24 -0.58
C CYS A 74 9.32 -4.20 -1.75
N ASP A 75 8.07 -4.32 -2.20
CA ASP A 75 7.62 -5.13 -3.34
C ASP A 75 8.35 -4.71 -4.62
N ALA A 76 8.25 -3.43 -4.98
CA ALA A 76 8.92 -2.84 -6.13
C ALA A 76 10.45 -3.04 -6.10
N TRP A 77 11.06 -2.91 -4.91
CA TRP A 77 12.48 -3.18 -4.74
C TRP A 77 12.80 -4.66 -4.98
N PHE A 78 12.01 -5.57 -4.41
CA PHE A 78 12.23 -7.00 -4.57
C PHE A 78 12.05 -7.43 -6.02
N ASP A 79 10.96 -7.07 -6.69
CA ASP A 79 10.70 -7.47 -8.08
C ASP A 79 11.81 -7.04 -9.03
N ILE A 80 12.31 -5.80 -8.90
CA ILE A 80 13.41 -5.30 -9.72
C ILE A 80 14.72 -6.04 -9.41
N THR A 81 14.98 -6.37 -8.15
CA THR A 81 16.24 -7.00 -7.72
C THR A 81 16.26 -8.52 -7.93
N THR A 82 15.12 -9.19 -7.96
CA THR A 82 14.99 -10.64 -8.18
C THR A 82 14.68 -11.01 -9.64
N SER A 83 14.28 -10.05 -10.47
CA SER A 83 14.00 -10.27 -11.91
C SER A 83 15.15 -10.96 -12.66
N SER A 84 14.82 -11.97 -13.47
CA SER A 84 15.78 -12.76 -14.23
C SER A 84 15.85 -12.29 -15.69
N GLY A 85 16.92 -11.56 -16.01
CA GLY A 85 17.17 -11.05 -17.36
C GLY A 85 16.48 -9.71 -17.67
N ALA A 86 16.69 -9.22 -18.89
CA ALA A 86 16.33 -7.85 -19.27
C ALA A 86 14.81 -7.62 -19.40
N THR A 87 14.07 -8.61 -19.89
CA THR A 87 12.62 -8.49 -20.12
C THR A 87 11.86 -8.44 -18.80
N GLU A 88 12.08 -9.40 -17.90
CA GLU A 88 11.46 -9.44 -16.57
C GLU A 88 11.79 -8.19 -15.77
N ARG A 89 13.05 -7.73 -15.81
CA ARG A 89 13.44 -6.47 -15.17
C ARG A 89 12.71 -5.26 -15.73
N THR A 90 12.51 -5.21 -17.04
CA THR A 90 11.75 -4.12 -17.67
C THR A 90 10.30 -4.13 -17.21
N LEU A 91 9.67 -5.32 -17.14
CA LEU A 91 8.32 -5.47 -16.62
C LEU A 91 8.22 -5.04 -15.15
N ALA A 92 9.12 -5.51 -14.28
CA ALA A 92 9.18 -5.10 -12.88
C ALA A 92 9.35 -3.57 -12.71
N ILE A 93 10.19 -2.94 -13.53
CA ILE A 93 10.33 -1.46 -13.50
C ILE A 93 9.03 -0.77 -13.92
N LEU A 94 8.36 -1.28 -14.95
CA LEU A 94 7.09 -0.70 -15.40
C LEU A 94 6.01 -0.87 -14.33
N GLU A 95 5.92 -2.03 -13.70
CA GLU A 95 4.99 -2.30 -12.60
C GLU A 95 5.26 -1.37 -11.41
N ALA A 96 6.52 -1.20 -11.01
CA ALA A 96 6.91 -0.25 -9.97
C ALA A 96 6.47 1.19 -10.28
N ILE A 97 6.71 1.66 -11.51
CA ILE A 97 6.41 3.04 -11.90
C ILE A 97 4.91 3.29 -12.02
N PHE A 98 4.14 2.31 -12.53
CA PHE A 98 2.75 2.52 -12.91
C PHE A 98 1.72 1.94 -11.93
N ALA A 99 2.12 1.02 -11.05
CA ALA A 99 1.24 0.39 -10.07
C ALA A 99 1.73 0.61 -8.63
N GLU A 100 2.89 0.07 -8.29
CA GLU A 100 3.30 -0.08 -6.88
C GLU A 100 3.64 1.28 -6.24
N LEU A 101 4.54 2.06 -6.84
CA LEU A 101 4.97 3.35 -6.29
C LEU A 101 3.84 4.40 -6.31
N PRO A 102 3.00 4.52 -7.35
CA PRO A 102 1.82 5.38 -7.30
C PRO A 102 0.86 5.00 -6.16
N LEU A 103 0.63 3.71 -5.95
CA LEU A 103 -0.24 3.25 -4.87
C LEU A 103 0.40 3.51 -3.49
N ALA A 104 1.72 3.31 -3.36
CA ALA A 104 2.47 3.66 -2.17
C ALA A 104 2.41 5.17 -1.88
N ALA A 105 2.44 6.01 -2.91
CA ALA A 105 2.28 7.46 -2.77
C ALA A 105 0.87 7.85 -2.28
N ILE A 106 -0.18 7.17 -2.75
CA ILE A 106 -1.55 7.36 -2.23
C ILE A 106 -1.60 6.97 -0.75
N CYS A 107 -1.01 5.84 -0.37
CA CYS A 107 -0.88 5.43 1.02
C CYS A 107 -0.12 6.48 1.86
N GLY A 108 0.98 7.02 1.33
CA GLY A 108 1.72 8.11 1.95
C GLY A 108 0.88 9.38 2.12
N TRP A 109 0.05 9.72 1.13
CA TRP A 109 -0.87 10.85 1.23
C TRP A 109 -1.92 10.65 2.33
N ILE A 110 -2.48 9.45 2.48
CA ILE A 110 -3.39 9.10 3.59
C ILE A 110 -2.70 9.32 4.94
N VAL A 111 -1.44 8.89 5.07
CA VAL A 111 -0.67 9.04 6.31
C VAL A 111 -0.34 10.50 6.59
N TYR A 112 -0.02 11.28 5.56
CA TYR A 112 0.35 12.68 5.69
C TYR A 112 -0.85 13.58 6.03
N ASP A 113 -2.02 13.34 5.41
CA ASP A 113 -3.20 14.20 5.57
C ASP A 113 -4.51 13.39 5.42
N VAL A 114 -4.83 12.63 6.47
CA VAL A 114 -6.03 11.79 6.52
C VAL A 114 -7.33 12.61 6.43
N GLU A 115 -7.32 13.86 6.89
CA GLU A 115 -8.50 14.74 6.87
C GLU A 115 -8.83 15.14 5.44
N ARG A 116 -7.84 15.62 4.68
CA ARG A 116 -8.03 15.98 3.28
C ARG A 116 -8.32 14.77 2.40
N PHE A 117 -7.70 13.63 2.70
CA PHE A 117 -8.03 12.37 2.04
C PHE A 117 -9.50 12.02 2.25
N SER A 118 -9.96 12.01 3.51
CA SER A 118 -11.34 11.66 3.87
C SER A 118 -12.34 12.63 3.23
N ALA A 119 -12.05 13.93 3.22
CA ALA A 119 -12.87 14.93 2.53
C ALA A 119 -12.97 14.70 1.01
N THR A 120 -11.89 14.22 0.39
CA THR A 120 -11.88 13.87 -1.04
C THR A 120 -12.72 12.64 -1.31
N VAL A 121 -12.57 11.59 -0.49
CA VAL A 121 -13.39 10.37 -0.59
C VAL A 121 -14.87 10.68 -0.39
N ASP A 122 -15.22 11.50 0.59
CA ASP A 122 -16.59 11.91 0.86
C ASP A 122 -17.19 12.71 -0.31
N ARG A 123 -16.40 13.57 -0.95
CA ARG A 123 -16.84 14.31 -2.15
C ARG A 123 -17.16 13.36 -3.29
N ILE A 124 -16.36 12.31 -3.47
CA ILE A 124 -16.56 11.29 -4.51
C ILE A 124 -17.80 10.43 -4.20
N ARG A 125 -18.04 10.11 -2.91
CA ARG A 125 -19.19 9.30 -2.48
C ARG A 125 -20.53 10.03 -2.48
N ARG A 126 -20.54 11.36 -2.32
CA ARG A 126 -21.79 12.12 -2.20
C ARG A 126 -22.61 12.04 -3.50
N PRO A 127 -23.89 11.64 -3.45
CA PRO A 127 -24.75 11.59 -4.62
C PRO A 127 -24.95 13.00 -5.19
N THR A 128 -25.06 13.09 -6.52
CA THR A 128 -25.23 14.38 -7.20
C THR A 128 -26.52 15.09 -6.77
N PRO A 129 -26.58 16.43 -6.79
CA PRO A 129 -27.81 17.17 -6.45
C PRO A 129 -29.02 16.78 -7.30
N ALA A 130 -28.79 16.30 -8.53
CA ALA A 130 -29.84 15.78 -9.40
C ALA A 130 -30.34 14.41 -8.92
N ALA A 131 -29.45 13.47 -8.60
CA ALA A 131 -29.81 12.16 -8.05
C ALA A 131 -30.53 12.28 -6.69
N ARG A 132 -30.07 13.19 -5.82
CA ARG A 132 -30.74 13.48 -4.54
C ARG A 132 -32.14 14.05 -4.76
N ARG A 133 -32.33 14.96 -5.72
CA ARG A 133 -33.64 15.52 -6.05
C ARG A 133 -34.58 14.49 -6.68
N ALA A 134 -34.06 13.62 -7.54
CA ALA A 134 -34.83 12.52 -8.13
C ALA A 134 -35.31 11.52 -7.06
N ALA A 135 -34.43 11.13 -6.13
CA ALA A 135 -34.80 10.28 -5.00
C ALA A 135 -35.87 10.93 -4.09
N LEU A 136 -35.71 12.21 -3.76
CA LEU A 136 -36.70 12.94 -2.95
C LEU A 136 -38.06 13.08 -3.65
N ARG A 137 -38.08 13.26 -4.99
CA ARG A 137 -39.32 13.28 -5.78
C ARG A 137 -40.00 11.93 -5.80
N ALA A 138 -39.25 10.85 -6.02
CA ALA A 138 -39.77 9.49 -6.01
C ALA A 138 -40.40 9.13 -4.65
N MET A 139 -39.76 9.53 -3.54
CA MET A 139 -40.32 9.35 -2.19
C MET A 139 -41.62 10.15 -1.99
N ALA A 140 -41.69 11.38 -2.51
CA ALA A 140 -42.89 12.23 -2.39
C ALA A 140 -44.06 11.77 -3.27
N GLU A 141 -43.78 11.07 -4.37
CA GLU A 141 -44.79 10.44 -5.23
C GLU A 141 -45.34 9.15 -4.59
N ASP A 142 -44.50 8.35 -3.92
CA ASP A 142 -44.91 7.15 -3.18
C ASP A 142 -45.81 7.47 -1.97
N GLU A 143 -45.55 8.58 -1.28
CA GLU A 143 -46.34 9.02 -0.11
C GLU A 143 -47.72 9.62 -0.47
N ARG A 144 -48.00 9.82 -1.76
CA ARG A 144 -49.29 10.33 -2.28
C ARG A 144 -50.26 9.23 -2.74
N ILE A 145 -49.84 7.97 -2.74
CA ILE A 145 -50.64 6.80 -3.15
C ILE A 145 -51.19 6.10 -1.91
#